data_AF-A0A2S0KPX4-F1
#
_entry.id   AF-A0A2S0KPX4-F1
#
_cell.length_a   1.000
_cell.length_b   1.000
_cell.length_c   1.000
_cell.angle_alpha   90.00
_cell.angle_beta   90.00
_cell.angle_gamma   90.00
#
_symmetry.space_group_name_H-M   'P 1'
#
loop_
_entity.id
_entity.type
_entity.pdbx_description
1 polymer ?
#
loop_
_entity_poly.entity_id
_entity_poly.type
_entity_poly.pdbx_seq_one_letter_code
_entity_poly.pdbx_strand_id
1 'polypeptide(L)'
;MKKVVSILTALVLLTSVSCNTSEKETKKPAPQDTSGSSSIKEEIAESARISGSFSGTIVDLYPDYVMDDVTIKKALVQIPQQGLFLLNIDENINVEQIEKNKLYRFTIQEHDLKDDQLSLVLNSKSFFSRAGGSTLLSMFGKEIVIDAIDEIEEEAENSYENAVKIMIE
;
A
#
# COMPACT_ATOMS: atom_id res chain seq x y z
N MET A 1 8.09 -24.16 40.26
CA MET A 1 7.16 -25.22 39.82
C MET A 1 6.87 -24.99 38.34
N LYS A 2 7.30 -25.92 37.47
CA LYS A 2 7.16 -25.83 36.01
C LYS A 2 5.74 -26.24 35.61
N LYS A 3 5.02 -25.39 34.87
CA LYS A 3 3.77 -25.77 34.21
C LYS A 3 4.00 -25.71 32.70
N VAL A 4 4.21 -26.88 32.12
CA VAL A 4 4.13 -27.14 30.68
C VAL A 4 2.64 -27.25 30.35
N VAL A 5 2.14 -26.43 29.44
CA VAL A 5 0.79 -26.59 28.91
C VAL A 5 0.90 -26.82 27.41
N SER A 6 0.24 -27.89 27.01
CA SER A 6 0.38 -28.63 25.77
C SER A 6 -0.25 -27.91 24.58
N ILE A 7 0.41 -28.07 23.44
CA ILE A 7 -0.01 -27.75 22.08
C ILE A 7 -1.28 -28.54 21.74
N LEU A 8 -2.28 -27.88 21.15
CA LEU A 8 -3.36 -28.55 20.42
C LEU A 8 -3.55 -27.85 19.07
N THR A 9 -2.88 -28.40 18.06
CA THR A 9 -3.00 -28.03 16.65
C THR A 9 -4.27 -28.68 16.09
N ALA A 10 -5.26 -27.88 15.68
CA ALA A 10 -6.43 -28.37 14.96
C ALA A 10 -6.26 -28.08 13.45
N LEU A 11 -5.84 -29.10 12.72
CA LEU A 11 -5.76 -29.17 11.27
C LEU A 11 -7.17 -29.48 10.73
N VAL A 12 -7.80 -28.54 10.01
CA VAL A 12 -9.06 -28.79 9.32
C VAL A 12 -8.77 -29.02 7.84
N LEU A 13 -8.80 -30.30 7.45
CA LEU A 13 -8.83 -30.77 6.07
C LEU A 13 -10.28 -30.71 5.57
N LEU A 14 -10.56 -29.96 4.51
CA LEU A 14 -11.81 -30.04 3.75
C LEU A 14 -11.52 -30.70 2.40
N THR A 15 -11.84 -31.99 2.30
CA THR A 15 -11.84 -32.76 1.06
C THR A 15 -13.21 -32.74 0.39
N SER A 16 -13.19 -32.36 -0.89
CA SER A 16 -14.03 -32.74 -2.03
C SER A 16 -15.40 -33.42 -1.79
N VAL A 17 -16.43 -32.87 -2.42
CA VAL A 17 -17.52 -33.67 -3.00
C VAL A 17 -17.78 -33.22 -4.44
N SER A 18 -17.45 -34.11 -5.36
CA SER A 18 -17.85 -34.10 -6.76
C SER A 18 -19.19 -34.83 -6.86
N CYS A 19 -20.22 -34.17 -7.38
CA CYS A 19 -21.44 -34.83 -7.82
C CYS A 19 -21.52 -34.70 -9.35
N ASN A 20 -21.34 -35.84 -10.02
CA ASN A 20 -21.49 -35.99 -11.45
C ASN A 20 -22.90 -36.53 -11.78
N THR A 21 -23.27 -36.41 -13.06
CA THR A 21 -24.35 -37.10 -13.80
C THR A 21 -25.77 -36.50 -13.86
N SER A 22 -26.11 -36.01 -15.07
CA SER A 22 -27.34 -36.37 -15.78
C SER A 22 -27.04 -36.42 -17.29
N GLU A 23 -26.95 -37.63 -17.83
CA GLU A 23 -26.85 -37.91 -19.27
C GLU A 23 -28.20 -37.69 -19.97
N LYS A 24 -28.17 -37.15 -21.20
CA LYS A 24 -29.10 -37.57 -22.26
C LYS A 24 -28.45 -37.40 -23.64
N GLU A 25 -28.09 -38.55 -24.22
CA GLU A 25 -27.91 -38.90 -25.64
C GLU A 25 -28.73 -38.07 -26.66
N THR A 26 -28.41 -37.85 -27.94
CA THR A 26 -27.36 -38.29 -28.89
C THR A 26 -27.59 -37.53 -30.21
N LYS A 27 -26.53 -37.06 -30.92
CA LYS A 27 -26.31 -37.21 -32.39
C LYS A 27 -25.11 -36.38 -32.91
N LYS A 28 -24.17 -37.07 -33.56
CA LYS A 28 -23.18 -36.54 -34.52
C LYS A 28 -23.70 -36.89 -35.94
N PRO A 29 -23.51 -36.04 -36.97
CA PRO A 29 -22.33 -36.14 -37.85
C PRO A 29 -21.64 -34.77 -38.11
N ALA A 30 -20.36 -34.85 -38.50
CA ALA A 30 -19.41 -33.76 -38.76
C ALA A 30 -19.57 -33.14 -40.18
N PRO A 31 -18.61 -32.37 -40.72
CA PRO A 31 -17.73 -31.32 -40.18
C PRO A 31 -17.90 -29.99 -40.97
N GLN A 32 -17.71 -28.81 -40.37
CA GLN A 32 -17.40 -27.61 -41.15
C GLN A 32 -16.77 -26.49 -40.30
N ASP A 33 -15.51 -26.25 -40.61
CA ASP A 33 -14.83 -24.96 -40.74
C ASP A 33 -15.00 -23.89 -39.64
N THR A 34 -13.88 -23.68 -38.97
CA THR A 34 -13.21 -22.38 -38.87
C THR A 34 -14.09 -21.20 -38.44
N SER A 35 -14.20 -20.99 -37.14
CA SER A 35 -13.83 -19.69 -36.57
C SER A 35 -13.65 -19.87 -35.08
N GLY A 36 -12.42 -20.19 -34.68
CA GLY A 36 -12.00 -19.90 -33.33
C GLY A 36 -12.07 -18.39 -33.16
N SER A 37 -13.20 -17.89 -32.69
CA SER A 37 -13.23 -16.62 -31.96
C SER A 37 -12.50 -16.89 -30.64
N SER A 38 -11.18 -16.99 -30.74
CA SER A 38 -10.30 -16.61 -29.65
C SER A 38 -10.57 -15.12 -29.48
N SER A 39 -11.62 -14.82 -28.71
CA SER A 39 -11.71 -13.59 -27.97
C SER A 39 -10.48 -13.60 -27.08
N ILE A 40 -9.36 -13.14 -27.64
CA ILE A 40 -8.29 -12.54 -26.87
C ILE A 40 -9.00 -11.36 -26.21
N LYS A 41 -9.59 -11.60 -25.04
CA LYS A 41 -9.73 -10.54 -24.07
C LYS A 41 -8.28 -10.18 -23.80
N GLU A 42 -7.80 -9.13 -24.47
CA GLU A 42 -6.75 -8.31 -23.89
C GLU A 42 -7.30 -7.94 -22.52
N GLU A 43 -6.89 -8.71 -21.52
CA GLU A 43 -6.92 -8.27 -20.15
C GLU A 43 -5.99 -7.07 -20.15
N ILE A 44 -6.58 -5.89 -20.29
CA ILE A 44 -5.87 -4.64 -20.10
C ILE A 44 -5.36 -4.74 -18.67
N ALA A 45 -4.07 -4.99 -18.53
CA ALA A 45 -3.42 -5.08 -17.24
C ALA A 45 -3.40 -3.65 -16.66
N GLU A 46 -4.45 -3.32 -15.93
CA GLU A 46 -4.56 -2.04 -15.26
C GLU A 46 -3.47 -1.98 -14.18
N SER A 47 -2.75 -0.86 -14.15
CA SER A 47 -1.72 -0.59 -13.15
C SER A 47 -2.12 0.63 -12.34
N ALA A 48 -1.58 0.74 -11.12
CA ALA A 48 -1.80 1.90 -10.29
C ALA A 48 -0.51 2.27 -9.55
N ARG A 49 -0.29 3.57 -9.40
CA ARG A 49 0.86 4.14 -8.70
C ARG A 49 0.42 5.15 -7.66
N ILE A 50 1.14 5.23 -6.55
CA ILE A 50 0.96 6.25 -5.52
C ILE A 50 2.16 7.19 -5.50
N SER A 51 1.90 8.49 -5.37
CA SER A 51 2.94 9.51 -5.17
C SER A 51 2.34 10.78 -4.56
N GLY A 52 3.21 11.69 -4.13
CA GLY A 52 2.79 13.02 -3.69
C GLY A 52 3.63 13.55 -2.55
N SER A 53 3.10 14.52 -1.82
CA SER A 53 3.77 15.08 -0.64
C SER A 53 2.79 15.50 0.44
N PHE A 54 3.28 15.61 1.66
CA PHE A 54 2.52 16.08 2.81
C PHE A 54 3.43 16.80 3.80
N SER A 55 2.84 17.62 4.66
CA SER A 55 3.59 18.34 5.70
C SER A 55 3.29 17.77 7.09
N GLY A 56 4.31 17.72 7.93
CA GLY A 56 4.17 17.23 9.29
C GLY A 56 5.35 17.59 10.19
N THR A 57 5.09 17.60 11.49
CA THR A 57 6.11 17.88 12.51
C THR A 57 6.69 16.58 13.01
N ILE A 58 8.01 16.51 13.13
CA ILE A 58 8.67 15.31 13.68
C ILE A 58 8.58 15.32 15.20
N VAL A 59 7.93 14.30 15.74
CA VAL A 59 7.77 14.11 17.19
C VAL A 59 8.91 13.27 17.75
N ASP A 60 9.30 12.23 17.03
CA ASP A 60 10.35 11.31 17.47
C ASP A 60 11.06 10.66 16.28
N LEU A 61 12.29 10.19 16.52
CA LEU A 61 13.12 9.50 15.55
C LEU A 61 13.58 8.18 16.16
N TYR A 62 13.40 7.08 15.43
CA TYR A 62 13.74 5.74 15.87
C TYR A 62 14.86 5.16 15.00
N PRO A 63 15.97 4.75 15.62
CA PRO A 63 17.02 4.01 14.94
C PRO A 63 16.57 2.59 14.59
N ASP A 64 17.36 1.93 13.75
CA ASP A 64 17.20 0.53 13.40
C ASP A 64 17.68 -0.40 14.50
N TYR A 65 16.92 -0.57 15.57
CA TYR A 65 17.28 -1.46 16.68
C TYR A 65 17.55 -2.94 16.27
N VAL A 66 17.31 -3.32 15.01
CA VAL A 66 17.70 -4.63 14.47
C VAL A 66 19.15 -4.60 13.95
N MET A 67 19.53 -3.56 13.20
CA MET A 67 20.86 -3.45 12.59
C MET A 67 21.85 -2.67 13.46
N ASP A 68 21.47 -1.48 13.93
CA ASP A 68 22.29 -0.60 14.77
C ASP A 68 21.47 0.52 15.45
N ASP A 69 21.98 1.07 16.56
CA ASP A 69 21.29 2.09 17.35
C ASP A 69 21.50 3.53 16.87
N VAL A 70 22.05 3.73 15.67
CA VAL A 70 22.43 5.04 15.13
C VAL A 70 21.63 5.40 13.88
N THR A 71 21.46 4.46 12.95
CA THR A 71 20.81 4.66 11.66
C THR A 71 19.31 4.83 11.84
N ILE A 72 18.81 6.04 11.65
CA ILE A 72 17.38 6.32 11.72
C ILE A 72 16.64 5.62 10.58
N LYS A 73 15.67 4.77 10.93
CA LYS A 73 14.80 4.10 9.95
C LYS A 73 13.34 4.53 10.04
N LYS A 74 12.93 5.15 11.15
CA LYS A 74 11.54 5.59 11.32
C LYS A 74 11.45 6.97 11.96
N ALA A 75 10.47 7.74 11.51
CA ALA A 75 10.08 9.00 12.15
C ALA A 75 8.62 8.89 12.61
N LEU A 76 8.36 9.31 13.85
CA LEU A 76 7.01 9.61 14.30
C LEU A 76 6.68 11.03 13.89
N VAL A 77 5.69 11.19 13.01
CA VAL A 77 5.31 12.47 12.43
C VAL A 77 3.88 12.81 12.85
N GLN A 78 3.70 14.01 13.38
CA GLN A 78 2.39 14.59 13.63
C GLN A 78 1.95 15.34 12.37
N ILE A 79 0.95 14.80 11.69
CA ILE A 79 0.29 15.46 10.56
C ILE A 79 -0.93 16.21 11.10
N PRO A 80 -1.06 17.52 10.84
CA PRO A 80 -2.24 18.27 11.26
C PRO A 80 -3.53 17.63 10.77
N GLN A 81 -4.54 17.58 11.63
CA GLN A 81 -5.87 17.01 11.38
C GLN A 81 -5.92 15.49 11.12
N GLN A 82 -4.77 14.81 10.97
CA GLN A 82 -4.70 13.35 10.78
C GLN A 82 -4.17 12.60 12.00
N GLY A 83 -3.34 13.24 12.82
CA GLY A 83 -2.75 12.60 14.00
C GLY A 83 -1.31 12.16 13.78
N LEU A 84 -0.88 11.23 14.64
CA LEU A 84 0.47 10.67 14.62
C LEU A 84 0.57 9.54 13.61
N PHE A 85 1.67 9.55 12.84
CA PHE A 85 1.96 8.55 11.83
C PHE A 85 3.42 8.10 11.95
N LEU A 86 3.67 6.79 11.89
CA LEU A 86 5.03 6.24 11.91
C LEU A 86 5.49 6.00 10.47
N LEU A 87 6.39 6.85 9.98
CA LEU A 87 6.94 6.78 8.63
C LEU A 87 8.20 5.93 8.61
N ASN A 88 8.39 5.17 7.52
CA ASN A 88 9.68 4.58 7.20
C ASN A 88 10.50 5.62 6.42
N ILE A 89 11.76 5.78 6.80
CA ILE A 89 12.70 6.68 6.14
C ILE A 89 13.63 5.81 5.29
N ASP A 90 13.81 6.22 4.04
CA ASP A 90 14.75 5.57 3.14
C ASP A 90 16.19 5.80 3.61
N GLU A 91 17.06 4.82 3.38
CA GLU A 91 18.47 4.92 3.75
C GLU A 91 19.26 5.98 2.98
N ASN A 92 18.73 6.43 1.84
CA ASN A 92 19.35 7.47 1.03
C ASN A 92 18.98 8.89 1.50
N ILE A 93 18.07 9.04 2.47
CA ILE A 93 17.74 10.33 3.06
C ILE A 93 18.81 10.70 4.08
N ASN A 94 19.31 11.93 3.97
CA ASN A 94 20.22 12.49 4.96
C ASN A 94 19.49 12.83 6.27
N VAL A 95 19.30 11.81 7.11
CA VAL A 95 18.63 11.90 8.41
C VAL A 95 19.35 12.78 9.43
N GLU A 96 20.63 13.09 9.23
CA GLU A 96 21.40 13.95 10.14
C GLU A 96 20.88 15.40 10.19
N GLN A 97 20.11 15.81 9.19
CA GLN A 97 19.51 17.15 9.11
C GLN A 97 18.10 17.21 9.69
N ILE A 98 17.62 16.09 10.23
CA ILE A 98 16.26 15.95 10.72
C ILE A 98 16.23 16.18 12.23
N GLU A 99 15.51 17.21 12.65
CA GLU A 99 15.39 17.60 14.04
C GLU A 99 13.98 17.36 14.58
N LYS A 100 13.92 17.03 15.87
CA LYS A 100 12.64 16.92 16.58
C LYS A 100 11.99 18.30 16.70
N ASN A 101 10.66 18.30 16.68
CA ASN A 101 9.79 19.47 16.77
C ASN A 101 9.91 20.46 15.61
N LYS A 102 10.57 20.08 14.51
CA LYS A 102 10.61 20.86 13.28
C LYS A 102 9.53 20.40 12.29
N LEU A 103 9.03 21.36 11.52
CA LEU A 103 8.06 21.14 10.46
C LEU A 103 8.80 20.82 9.17
N TYR A 104 8.38 19.73 8.51
CA TYR A 104 8.96 19.29 7.26
C TYR A 104 7.90 19.04 6.20
N ARG A 105 8.31 19.16 4.94
CA ARG A 105 7.60 18.58 3.81
C ARG A 105 8.23 17.24 3.47
N PHE A 106 7.41 16.19 3.48
CA PHE A 106 7.77 14.84 3.11
C PHE A 106 7.29 14.57 1.69
N THR A 107 8.20 14.12 0.83
CA THR A 107 7.85 13.67 -0.53
C THR A 107 7.84 12.14 -0.56
N ILE A 108 6.84 11.60 -1.24
CA ILE A 108 6.58 10.17 -1.36
C ILE A 108 7.14 9.73 -2.70
N GLN A 109 8.06 8.77 -2.66
CA GLN A 109 8.57 8.16 -3.87
C GLN A 109 7.43 7.52 -4.66
N GLU A 110 7.42 7.72 -5.97
CA GLU A 110 6.47 7.03 -6.84
C GLU A 110 6.65 5.51 -6.71
N HIS A 111 5.55 4.83 -6.37
CA HIS A 111 5.54 3.40 -6.12
C HIS A 111 4.39 2.72 -6.87
N ASP A 112 4.72 1.68 -7.63
CA ASP A 112 3.73 0.79 -8.23
C ASP A 112 3.02 -0.03 -7.15
N LEU A 113 1.69 0.07 -7.09
CA LEU A 113 0.88 -0.77 -6.21
C LEU A 113 0.88 -2.20 -6.72
N LYS A 114 1.06 -3.15 -5.80
CA LYS A 114 1.13 -4.60 -6.11
C LYS A 114 0.01 -5.37 -5.44
N ASP A 115 -0.29 -6.53 -6.01
CA ASP A 115 -1.15 -7.57 -5.44
C ASP A 115 -2.45 -7.02 -4.80
N ASP A 116 -2.53 -7.07 -3.47
CA ASP A 116 -3.70 -6.67 -2.69
C ASP A 116 -3.99 -5.17 -2.77
N GLN A 117 -2.96 -4.32 -2.85
CA GLN A 117 -3.12 -2.87 -2.96
C GLN A 117 -3.69 -2.47 -4.31
N LEU A 118 -3.15 -3.07 -5.37
CA LEU A 118 -3.65 -2.87 -6.72
C LEU A 118 -5.10 -3.33 -6.79
N SER A 119 -5.39 -4.53 -6.27
CA SER A 119 -6.76 -5.07 -6.21
C SER A 119 -7.72 -4.15 -5.45
N LEU A 120 -7.30 -3.58 -4.31
CA LEU A 120 -8.10 -2.63 -3.54
C LEU A 120 -8.43 -1.38 -4.37
N VAL A 121 -7.43 -0.80 -5.04
CA VAL A 121 -7.60 0.40 -5.87
C VAL A 121 -8.50 0.15 -7.07
N LEU A 122 -8.27 -0.94 -7.80
CA LEU A 122 -9.02 -1.29 -9.00
C LEU A 122 -10.47 -1.66 -8.68
N ASN A 123 -10.73 -2.31 -7.55
CA ASN A 123 -12.10 -2.63 -7.12
C ASN A 123 -12.89 -1.39 -6.67
N SER A 124 -12.22 -0.28 -6.33
CA SER A 124 -12.83 0.93 -5.78
C SER A 124 -12.38 2.22 -6.47
N LYS A 125 -12.15 2.20 -7.80
CA LYS A 125 -11.57 3.35 -8.54
C LYS A 125 -12.28 4.69 -8.31
N SER A 126 -13.61 4.67 -8.20
CA SER A 126 -14.41 5.89 -7.99
C SER A 126 -14.17 6.52 -6.62
N PHE A 127 -13.86 5.71 -5.61
CA PHE A 127 -13.44 6.18 -4.31
C PHE A 127 -12.05 6.81 -4.40
N PHE A 128 -11.07 6.11 -4.99
CA PHE A 128 -9.69 6.58 -5.04
C PHE A 128 -9.46 7.80 -5.94
N SER A 129 -10.24 7.94 -7.01
CA SER A 129 -10.22 9.14 -7.87
C SER A 129 -10.74 10.41 -7.18
N ARG A 130 -11.42 10.27 -6.03
CA ARG A 130 -12.00 11.38 -5.25
C ARG A 130 -11.45 11.47 -3.83
N ALA A 131 -10.69 10.47 -3.40
CA ALA A 131 -10.11 10.43 -2.07
C ALA A 131 -9.11 11.58 -1.92
N GLY A 132 -9.24 12.33 -0.83
CA GLY A 132 -8.26 13.36 -0.48
C GLY A 132 -6.95 12.72 -0.01
N GLY A 133 -5.86 13.49 -0.07
CA GLY A 133 -4.53 12.98 0.30
C GLY A 133 -4.46 12.40 1.72
N SER A 134 -5.24 12.93 2.66
CA SER A 134 -5.33 12.38 4.02
C SER A 134 -5.90 10.96 4.09
N THR A 135 -6.88 10.67 3.25
CA THR A 135 -7.46 9.32 3.15
C THR A 135 -6.42 8.35 2.60
N LEU A 136 -5.69 8.76 1.56
CA LEU A 136 -4.65 7.94 0.96
C LEU A 136 -3.50 7.66 1.93
N LEU A 137 -3.06 8.67 2.68
CA LEU A 137 -2.05 8.52 3.73
C LEU A 137 -2.50 7.56 4.82
N SER A 138 -3.76 7.62 5.24
CA SER A 138 -4.26 6.69 6.25
C SER A 138 -4.27 5.23 5.78
N MET A 139 -4.45 5.00 4.48
CA MET A 139 -4.51 3.66 3.87
C MET A 139 -3.13 3.11 3.53
N PHE A 140 -2.25 3.93 2.96
CA PHE A 140 -0.96 3.51 2.40
C PHE A 140 0.26 4.02 3.16
N GLY A 141 0.07 4.87 4.18
CA GLY A 141 1.17 5.53 4.91
C GLY A 141 2.25 4.59 5.42
N LYS A 142 1.90 3.33 5.75
CA LYS A 142 2.84 2.38 6.35
C LYS A 142 3.87 1.85 5.37
N GLU A 143 3.57 1.96 4.08
CA GLU A 143 4.38 1.48 2.97
C GLU A 143 4.98 2.62 2.16
N ILE A 144 4.64 3.86 2.55
CA ILE A 144 5.22 5.05 1.97
C ILE A 144 6.67 5.16 2.42
N VAL A 145 7.55 5.12 1.43
CA VAL A 145 8.97 5.43 1.55
C VAL A 145 9.13 6.89 1.17
N ILE A 146 9.81 7.64 2.03
CA ILE A 146 10.13 9.04 1.77
C ILE A 146 11.36 9.11 0.85
N ASP A 147 11.36 9.99 -0.14
CA ASP A 147 12.52 10.23 -1.02
C ASP A 147 13.24 11.57 -0.73
N ALA A 148 12.51 12.56 -0.21
CA ALA A 148 13.05 13.87 0.15
C ALA A 148 12.32 14.49 1.35
N ILE A 149 13.08 15.29 2.11
CA ILE A 149 12.63 16.00 3.30
C ILE A 149 13.16 17.43 3.25
N ASP A 150 12.27 18.40 3.23
CA ASP A 150 12.60 19.83 3.23
C ASP A 150 12.09 20.49 4.52
N GLU A 151 12.98 21.13 5.28
CA GLU A 151 12.56 21.97 6.41
C GLU A 151 11.77 23.18 5.89
N ILE A 152 10.67 23.50 6.55
CA ILE A 152 9.82 24.64 6.20
C ILE A 152 9.68 25.57 7.41
N GLU A 153 9.83 26.87 7.17
CA GLU A 153 9.67 27.90 8.20
C GLU A 153 8.24 27.91 8.72
N GLU A 154 8.08 28.03 10.05
CA GLU A 154 6.76 28.08 10.69
C GLU A 154 5.90 29.21 10.12
N GLU A 155 6.47 30.36 9.75
CA GLU A 155 5.72 31.50 9.21
C GLU A 155 5.12 31.28 7.79
N ALA A 156 5.48 30.21 7.07
CA ALA A 156 4.78 29.78 5.85
C ALA A 156 3.41 29.11 6.13
N GLU A 157 2.87 29.39 7.32
CA GLU A 157 2.05 28.59 8.25
C GLU A 157 0.68 28.09 7.79
N ASN A 158 0.24 28.40 6.57
CA ASN A 158 -1.16 28.17 6.18
C ASN A 158 -1.37 27.21 5.00
N SER A 159 -0.31 26.59 4.47
CA SER A 159 -0.45 25.57 3.43
C SER A 159 0.02 24.21 3.94
N TYR A 160 -0.78 23.60 4.82
CA TYR A 160 -0.76 22.16 5.05
C TYR A 160 -1.38 21.42 3.86
N GLU A 161 -0.88 21.70 2.66
CA GLU A 161 -1.34 21.05 1.43
C GLU A 161 -0.72 19.66 1.33
N ASN A 162 -1.57 18.66 1.59
CA ASN A 162 -1.27 17.26 1.34
C ASN A 162 -1.73 16.93 -0.08
N ALA A 163 -0.78 16.69 -0.97
CA ALA A 163 -0.98 16.43 -2.39
C ALA A 163 -0.71 14.97 -2.77
N VAL A 164 -1.10 14.04 -1.90
CA VAL A 164 -1.01 12.59 -2.18
C VAL A 164 -2.10 12.18 -3.15
N LYS A 165 -1.75 11.40 -4.17
CA LYS A 165 -2.66 10.94 -5.22
C LYS A 165 -2.33 9.52 -5.67
N ILE A 166 -3.33 8.85 -6.25
CA ILE A 166 -3.17 7.58 -6.96
C ILE A 166 -3.46 7.81 -8.44
N MET A 167 -2.54 7.35 -9.28
CA MET A 167 -2.67 7.35 -10.74
C MET A 167 -2.99 5.92 -11.17
N ILE A 168 -4.04 5.74 -11.97
CA ILE A 168 -4.46 4.44 -12.50
C ILE A 168 -4.28 4.52 -14.02
N GLU A 169 -3.49 3.61 -14.59
CA GLU A 169 -3.13 3.53 -16.02
C GLU A 169 -3.69 2.26 -16.66
#